data_AF-A0A564SZZ5-F1
#
_entry.id   AF-A0A564SZZ5-F1
#
_cell.length_a   1.000
_cell.length_b   1.000
_cell.length_c   1.000
_cell.angle_alpha   90.00
_cell.angle_beta   90.00
_cell.angle_gamma   90.00
#
_symmetry.space_group_name_H-M   'P 1'
#
loop_
_entity.id
_entity.type
_entity.pdbx_description
1 polymer ?
#
loop_
_entity_poly.entity_id
_entity_poly.type
_entity_poly.pdbx_seq_one_letter_code
_entity_poly.pdbx_strand_id
1 'polypeptide(L)'
;MQILEFKSEIRKLLQRYKLDEEIDKLNACSLVYGLLEKCENEWKALKTFFEEVESADFSGEEEVPARYSETESKAFRKQYGEIVEASFESLLSQNLSEEEFYEKLWVFMKNTPSIEQLDAKVFALYDLWTDPRIPYFHVGTGLSMSNQRFRDVSKGLEQNIEKARFILYTNYYTQRTSRASELLKLLKECSTEEEQAVLMAHILSLSATSSSRTIREILEKIVSERREER
;
A
#
# COMPACT_ATOMS: atom_id res chain seq x y z
N MET A 1 12.74 2.56 26.46
CA MET A 1 11.27 2.41 26.37
C MET A 1 10.97 1.03 25.81
N GLN A 2 10.09 0.28 26.48
CA GLN A 2 9.67 -1.04 26.03
C GLN A 2 8.62 -0.94 24.91
N ILE A 3 8.47 -1.99 24.10
CA ILE A 3 7.53 -1.98 22.94
C ILE A 3 6.07 -1.76 23.36
N LEU A 4 5.63 -2.32 24.49
CA LEU A 4 4.26 -2.11 24.99
C LEU A 4 4.00 -0.65 25.37
N GLU A 5 5.00 0.00 25.97
CA GLU A 5 4.96 1.42 26.32
C GLU A 5 4.93 2.28 25.06
N PHE A 6 5.83 2.01 24.10
CA PHE A 6 5.84 2.69 22.79
C PHE A 6 4.50 2.58 22.08
N LYS A 7 3.93 1.37 22.02
CA LYS A 7 2.62 1.11 21.41
C LYS A 7 1.51 1.98 22.01
N SER A 8 1.48 2.08 23.34
CA SER A 8 0.54 2.94 24.05
C SER A 8 0.74 4.42 23.70
N GLU A 9 1.98 4.89 23.63
CA GLU A 9 2.28 6.28 23.28
C GLU A 9 1.93 6.62 21.83
N ILE A 10 2.19 5.71 20.88
CA ILE A 10 1.77 5.86 19.49
C ILE A 10 0.25 5.96 19.38
N ARG A 11 -0.50 5.06 20.02
CA ARG A 11 -1.98 5.14 20.02
C ARG A 11 -2.50 6.47 20.52
N LYS A 12 -1.97 6.94 21.66
CA LYS A 12 -2.34 8.24 22.21
C LYS A 12 -2.03 9.38 21.24
N LEU A 13 -0.88 9.33 20.57
CA LEU A 13 -0.47 10.33 19.59
C LEU A 13 -1.43 10.35 18.39
N LEU A 14 -1.70 9.19 17.79
CA LEU A 14 -2.55 9.07 16.60
C LEU A 14 -4.02 9.43 16.88
N GLN A 15 -4.51 9.17 18.10
CA GLN A 15 -5.86 9.56 18.54
C GLN A 15 -5.97 11.03 18.94
N ARG A 16 -4.85 11.66 19.33
CA ARG A 16 -4.85 13.04 19.81
C ARG A 16 -4.91 14.02 18.66
N TYR A 17 -4.10 13.79 17.63
CA TYR A 17 -3.91 14.75 16.55
C TYR A 17 -4.79 14.44 15.35
N LYS A 18 -5.27 15.52 14.73
CA LYS A 18 -5.90 15.50 13.42
C LYS A 18 -4.82 15.35 12.35
N LEU A 19 -4.86 14.29 11.55
CA LEU A 19 -3.83 13.94 10.56
C LEU A 19 -4.43 13.82 9.14
N ASP A 20 -5.25 14.80 8.77
CA ASP A 20 -6.02 14.80 7.53
C ASP A 20 -5.15 15.16 6.31
N GLU A 21 -4.14 16.00 6.51
CA GLU A 21 -3.26 16.45 5.44
C GLU A 21 -1.92 15.73 5.46
N GLU A 22 -1.28 15.63 4.29
CA GLU A 22 0.04 15.03 4.13
C GLU A 22 1.10 15.73 5.00
N ILE A 23 0.96 17.04 5.21
CA ILE A 23 1.87 17.81 6.05
C ILE A 23 1.73 17.45 7.53
N ASP A 24 0.52 17.11 7.98
CA ASP A 24 0.26 16.72 9.37
C ASP A 24 0.94 15.40 9.68
N LYS A 25 0.86 14.43 8.76
CA LYS A 25 1.56 13.14 8.87
C LYS A 25 3.07 13.32 8.95
N LEU A 26 3.64 14.20 8.12
CA LEU A 26 5.08 14.50 8.19
C LEU A 26 5.48 15.11 9.54
N ASN A 27 4.67 16.04 10.06
CA ASN A 27 4.89 16.62 11.39
C ASN A 27 4.75 15.58 12.51
N ALA A 28 3.76 14.70 12.43
CA ALA A 28 3.58 13.58 13.35
C ALA A 28 4.78 12.63 13.32
N CYS A 29 5.35 12.34 12.15
CA CYS A 29 6.57 11.54 12.02
C CYS A 29 7.75 12.13 12.80
N SER A 30 7.85 13.45 12.96
CA SER A 30 8.89 14.03 13.82
C SER A 30 8.73 13.64 15.28
N LEU A 31 7.49 13.54 15.78
CA LEU A 31 7.21 13.15 17.16
C LEU A 31 7.46 11.66 17.33
N VAL A 32 6.98 10.85 16.38
CA VAL A 32 7.17 9.39 16.34
C VAL A 32 8.65 9.04 16.29
N TYR A 33 9.44 9.71 15.46
CA TYR A 33 10.88 9.43 15.37
C TYR A 33 11.59 9.66 16.71
N GLY A 34 11.25 10.73 17.43
CA GLY A 34 11.77 10.98 18.77
C GLY A 34 11.34 9.94 19.83
N LEU A 35 10.23 9.22 19.60
CA LEU A 35 9.83 8.07 20.42
C LEU A 35 10.59 6.80 20.02
N LEU A 36 10.78 6.56 18.72
CA LEU A 36 11.53 5.42 18.19
C LEU A 36 12.96 5.40 18.73
N GLU A 37 13.65 6.55 18.78
CA GLU A 37 15.02 6.65 19.29
C GLU A 37 15.16 6.33 20.80
N LYS A 38 14.05 6.32 21.54
CA LYS A 38 14.04 5.98 22.97
C LYS A 38 13.73 4.51 23.22
N CYS A 39 13.43 3.73 22.18
CA CYS A 39 13.11 2.31 22.29
C CYS A 39 14.38 1.46 22.46
N GLU A 40 14.26 0.38 23.23
CA GLU A 40 15.35 -0.60 23.38
C GLU A 40 15.54 -1.47 22.13
N ASN A 41 14.46 -1.63 21.36
CA ASN A 41 14.46 -2.34 20.10
C ASN A 41 13.73 -1.47 19.06
N GLU A 42 14.50 -0.62 18.37
CA GLU A 42 13.94 0.40 17.49
C GLU A 42 13.26 -0.20 16.26
N TRP A 43 13.77 -1.31 15.71
CA TRP A 43 13.15 -1.95 14.56
C TRP A 43 11.79 -2.58 14.89
N LYS A 44 11.63 -3.18 16.08
CA LYS A 44 10.32 -3.66 16.56
C LYS A 44 9.37 -2.50 16.81
N ALA A 45 9.89 -1.38 17.31
CA ALA A 45 9.10 -0.17 17.48
C ALA A 45 8.65 0.40 16.12
N LEU A 46 9.53 0.41 15.11
CA LEU A 46 9.21 0.82 13.74
C LEU A 46 8.08 -0.06 13.15
N LYS A 47 8.21 -1.39 13.26
CA LYS A 47 7.14 -2.33 12.88
C LYS A 47 5.83 -2.00 13.59
N THR A 48 5.89 -1.85 14.92
CA THR A 48 4.71 -1.55 15.75
C THR A 48 4.04 -0.25 15.31
N PHE A 49 4.80 0.79 14.99
CA PHE A 49 4.25 2.05 14.50
C PHE A 49 3.43 1.83 13.22
N PHE A 50 4.00 1.13 12.23
CA PHE A 50 3.31 0.87 10.97
C PHE A 50 2.06 -0.01 11.12
N GLU A 51 2.07 -0.99 12.03
CA GLU A 51 0.86 -1.77 12.34
C GLU A 51 -0.23 -0.94 13.02
N GLU A 52 0.17 0.02 13.86
CA GLU A 52 -0.77 0.85 14.60
C GLU A 52 -1.44 1.91 13.71
N VAL A 53 -0.73 2.50 12.75
CA VAL A 53 -1.33 3.48 11.83
C VAL A 53 -2.41 2.88 10.92
N GLU A 54 -2.31 1.60 10.55
CA GLU A 54 -3.35 0.91 9.74
C GLU A 54 -4.66 0.70 10.49
N SER A 55 -4.60 0.60 11.81
CA SER A 55 -5.77 0.37 12.68
C SER A 55 -6.16 1.60 13.49
N ALA A 56 -5.48 2.72 13.26
CA ALA A 56 -5.68 3.94 14.01
C ALA A 56 -6.99 4.61 13.64
N ASP A 57 -7.61 5.19 14.66
CA ASP A 57 -8.65 6.19 14.49
C ASP A 57 -7.99 7.57 14.56
N PHE A 58 -8.03 8.31 13.45
CA PHE A 58 -7.47 9.66 13.33
C PHE A 58 -8.50 10.74 13.71
N SER A 59 -9.46 10.41 14.59
CA SER A 59 -10.50 11.33 15.07
C SER A 59 -10.00 12.42 16.03
N GLY A 60 -8.69 12.70 16.03
CA GLY A 60 -8.12 13.71 16.90
C GLY A 60 -8.66 15.10 16.59
N GLU A 61 -8.75 15.94 17.62
CA GLU A 61 -9.22 17.32 17.49
C GLU A 61 -8.08 18.34 17.57
N GLU A 62 -6.90 17.92 18.04
CA GLU A 62 -5.75 18.80 18.18
C GLU A 62 -4.94 18.88 16.88
N GLU A 63 -4.48 20.08 16.56
CA GLU A 63 -3.50 20.29 15.49
C GLU A 63 -2.14 19.74 15.92
N VAL A 64 -1.49 18.98 15.03
CA VAL A 64 -0.13 18.49 15.29
C VAL A 64 0.85 19.68 15.34
N PRO A 65 1.81 19.71 16.29
CA PRO A 65 2.81 20.77 16.32
C PRO A 65 3.57 20.89 15.00
N ALA A 66 3.39 22.03 14.33
CA ALA A 66 4.04 22.30 13.06
C ALA A 66 5.57 22.41 13.24
N ARG A 67 6.30 21.49 12.60
CA ARG A 67 7.76 21.53 12.49
C ARG A 67 8.21 21.85 11.07
N TYR A 68 7.47 21.36 10.08
CA TYR A 68 7.75 21.54 8.66
C TYR A 68 6.57 22.21 7.95
N SER A 69 6.90 22.92 6.88
CA SER A 69 5.97 23.50 5.92
C SER A 69 5.79 22.61 4.69
N GLU A 70 4.74 22.86 3.90
CA GLU A 70 4.58 22.19 2.60
C GLU A 70 5.77 22.39 1.66
N THR A 71 6.42 23.55 1.72
CA THR A 71 7.58 23.86 0.87
C THR A 71 8.75 22.97 1.23
N GLU A 72 8.98 22.74 2.52
CA GLU A 72 9.99 21.81 3.02
C GLU A 72 9.64 20.36 2.66
N SER A 73 8.38 19.95 2.82
CA SER A 73 7.92 18.62 2.39
C SER A 73 8.24 18.35 0.91
N LYS A 74 7.92 19.30 0.02
CA LYS A 74 8.25 19.21 -1.42
C LYS A 74 9.76 19.17 -1.67
N ALA A 75 10.54 19.92 -0.90
CA ALA A 75 12.01 19.91 -1.00
C ALA A 75 12.58 18.56 -0.56
N PHE A 76 12.11 17.99 0.56
CA PHE A 76 12.53 16.68 1.06
C PHE A 76 12.19 15.57 0.07
N ARG A 77 10.98 15.58 -0.51
CA ARG A 77 10.60 14.63 -1.56
C ARG A 77 11.57 14.65 -2.73
N LYS A 78 11.96 15.84 -3.19
CA LYS A 78 12.91 16.01 -4.30
C LYS A 78 14.33 15.55 -3.91
N GLN A 79 14.73 15.76 -2.67
CA GLN A 79 16.10 15.53 -2.21
C GLN A 79 16.35 14.07 -1.79
N TYR A 80 15.40 13.46 -1.08
CA TYR A 80 15.57 12.16 -0.44
C TYR A 80 14.66 11.08 -1.04
N GLY A 81 13.68 11.47 -1.84
CA GLY A 81 12.64 10.54 -2.23
C GLY A 81 13.12 9.35 -3.04
N GLU A 82 13.97 9.61 -4.04
CA GLU A 82 14.50 8.56 -4.91
C GLU A 82 15.34 7.54 -4.15
N ILE A 83 16.14 7.98 -3.16
CA ILE A 83 16.98 7.06 -2.37
C ILE A 83 16.15 6.24 -1.38
N VAL A 84 15.12 6.83 -0.76
CA VAL A 84 14.20 6.10 0.12
C VAL A 84 13.47 5.02 -0.70
N GLU A 85 12.91 5.40 -1.85
CA GLU A 85 12.21 4.48 -2.74
C GLU A 85 13.12 3.35 -3.24
N ALA A 86 14.30 3.68 -3.78
CA ALA A 86 15.23 2.67 -4.29
C ALA A 86 15.66 1.66 -3.21
N SER A 87 15.85 2.14 -1.98
CA SER A 87 16.24 1.29 -0.86
C SER A 87 15.07 0.42 -0.39
N PHE A 88 13.87 0.97 -0.35
CA PHE A 88 12.65 0.24 -0.03
C PHE A 88 12.38 -0.86 -1.08
N GLU A 89 12.43 -0.54 -2.37
CA GLU A 89 12.31 -1.51 -3.46
C GLU A 89 13.37 -2.62 -3.38
N SER A 90 14.61 -2.27 -3.05
CA SER A 90 15.68 -3.25 -2.86
C SER A 90 15.36 -4.22 -1.72
N LEU A 91 14.80 -3.73 -0.60
CA LEU A 91 14.37 -4.59 0.51
C LEU A 91 13.17 -5.47 0.13
N LEU A 92 12.16 -4.91 -0.55
CA LEU A 92 10.99 -5.66 -1.01
C LEU A 92 11.39 -6.81 -1.95
N SER A 93 12.32 -6.57 -2.87
CA SER A 93 12.78 -7.57 -3.85
C SER A 93 13.44 -8.81 -3.23
N GLN A 94 13.90 -8.71 -1.98
CA GLN A 94 14.53 -9.81 -1.26
C GLN A 94 13.53 -10.77 -0.61
N ASN A 95 12.24 -10.39 -0.51
CA ASN A 95 11.18 -11.18 0.12
C ASN A 95 11.58 -11.77 1.48
N LEU A 96 12.18 -10.93 2.33
CA LEU A 96 12.72 -11.32 3.64
C LEU A 96 11.60 -11.76 4.60
N SER A 97 11.97 -12.37 5.73
CA SER A 97 11.04 -12.45 6.86
C SER A 97 10.70 -11.04 7.36
N GLU A 98 9.55 -10.88 8.02
CA GLU A 98 9.14 -9.58 8.56
C GLU A 98 10.18 -9.00 9.53
N GLU A 99 10.79 -9.84 10.37
CA GLU A 99 11.82 -9.41 11.31
C GLU A 99 13.06 -8.89 10.58
N GLU A 100 13.61 -9.67 9.64
CA GLU A 100 14.78 -9.26 8.85
C GLU A 100 14.51 -8.02 8.00
N PHE A 101 13.30 -7.87 7.47
CA PHE A 101 12.89 -6.69 6.71
C PHE A 101 12.98 -5.43 7.57
N TYR A 102 12.32 -5.42 8.74
CA TYR A 102 12.29 -4.25 9.61
C TYR A 102 13.65 -3.95 10.24
N GLU A 103 14.45 -4.98 10.55
CA GLU A 103 15.84 -4.79 10.98
C GLU A 103 16.67 -4.07 9.93
N LYS A 104 16.64 -4.54 8.67
CA LYS A 104 17.39 -3.91 7.58
C LYS A 104 16.86 -2.52 7.23
N LEU A 105 15.55 -2.31 7.28
CA LEU A 105 14.93 -1.01 7.06
C LEU A 105 15.41 0.00 8.10
N TRP A 106 15.43 -0.38 9.38
CA TRP A 106 15.95 0.49 10.43
C TRP A 106 17.45 0.78 10.27
N VAL A 107 18.25 -0.24 9.94
CA VAL A 107 19.68 -0.07 9.64
C VAL A 107 19.88 0.91 8.49
N PHE A 108 19.09 0.82 7.42
CA PHE A 108 19.11 1.77 6.31
C PHE A 108 18.82 3.19 6.82
N MET A 109 17.75 3.39 7.57
CA MET A 109 17.37 4.71 8.10
C MET A 109 18.43 5.31 9.03
N LYS A 110 19.13 4.47 9.80
CA LYS A 110 20.13 4.93 10.78
C LYS A 110 21.50 5.21 10.18
N ASN A 111 21.94 4.37 9.25
CA ASN A 111 23.35 4.27 8.85
C ASN A 111 23.64 4.77 7.43
N THR A 112 22.62 5.12 6.64
CA THR A 112 22.82 5.62 5.28
C THR A 112 23.28 7.08 5.31
N PRO A 113 24.50 7.42 4.83
CA PRO A 113 25.07 8.76 4.97
C PRO A 113 24.22 9.88 4.33
N SER A 114 23.57 9.57 3.21
CA SER A 114 22.69 10.50 2.48
C SER A 114 21.37 10.82 3.19
N ILE A 115 21.04 10.10 4.27
CA ILE A 115 19.88 10.37 5.14
C ILE A 115 20.29 10.44 6.62
N GLU A 116 21.53 10.83 6.91
CA GLU A 116 22.02 10.88 8.31
C GLU A 116 21.29 11.94 9.15
N GLN A 117 20.88 13.04 8.50
CA GLN A 117 20.20 14.17 9.12
C GLN A 117 18.81 13.79 9.64
N LEU A 118 18.43 14.35 10.80
CA LEU A 118 17.15 14.07 11.45
C LEU A 118 15.97 14.31 10.51
N ASP A 119 15.96 15.43 9.78
CA ASP A 119 14.84 15.75 8.90
C ASP A 119 14.72 14.76 7.72
N ALA A 120 15.85 14.23 7.23
CA ALA A 120 15.87 13.18 6.22
C ALA A 120 15.28 11.85 6.74
N LYS A 121 15.57 11.51 8.01
CA LYS A 121 15.03 10.32 8.69
C LYS A 121 13.54 10.43 8.95
N VAL A 122 13.09 11.61 9.38
CA VAL A 122 11.67 11.92 9.57
C VAL A 122 10.93 11.86 8.24
N PHE A 123 11.51 12.43 7.18
CA PHE A 123 10.95 12.31 5.84
C PHE A 123 10.87 10.85 5.38
N ALA A 124 11.93 10.04 5.56
CA ALA A 124 11.90 8.63 5.19
C ALA A 124 10.80 7.85 5.93
N LEU A 125 10.59 8.13 7.23
CA LEU A 125 9.51 7.54 8.01
C LEU A 125 8.13 7.91 7.45
N TYR A 126 7.93 9.18 7.12
CA TYR A 126 6.70 9.69 6.50
C TYR A 126 6.46 9.04 5.13
N ASP A 127 7.48 8.99 4.29
CA ASP A 127 7.40 8.42 2.95
C ASP A 127 6.97 6.94 2.99
N LEU A 128 7.60 6.17 3.89
CA LEU A 128 7.24 4.77 4.13
C LEU A 128 5.84 4.61 4.71
N TRP A 129 5.40 5.49 5.62
CA TRP A 129 4.02 5.45 6.14
C TRP A 129 3.01 5.65 5.02
N THR A 130 3.28 6.52 4.05
CA THR A 130 2.35 6.74 2.94
C THR A 130 2.33 5.63 1.89
N ASP A 131 3.24 4.66 1.98
CA ASP A 131 3.33 3.57 1.00
C ASP A 131 2.33 2.44 1.31
N PRO A 132 1.48 2.03 0.35
CA PRO A 132 0.45 1.00 0.56
C PRO A 132 0.98 -0.42 0.81
N ARG A 133 2.30 -0.64 0.66
CA ARG A 133 2.99 -1.92 0.93
C ARG A 133 3.52 -2.00 2.35
N ILE A 134 3.33 -0.95 3.14
CA ILE A 134 3.57 -0.90 4.58
C ILE A 134 2.21 -1.03 5.28
N PRO A 135 2.07 -1.87 6.33
CA PRO A 135 3.07 -2.74 6.94
C PRO A 135 3.54 -3.84 5.99
N TYR A 136 4.81 -4.20 6.11
CA TYR A 136 5.40 -5.24 5.28
C TYR A 136 4.97 -6.63 5.76
N PHE A 137 4.60 -7.48 4.80
CA PHE A 137 4.32 -8.90 5.02
C PHE A 137 5.17 -9.76 4.10
N HIS A 138 5.77 -10.81 4.65
CA HIS A 138 6.42 -11.84 3.85
C HIS A 138 5.38 -12.58 3.01
N VAL A 139 5.65 -12.79 1.72
CA VAL A 139 4.75 -13.51 0.82
C VAL A 139 5.38 -14.79 0.30
N GLY A 140 4.57 -15.83 0.11
CA GLY A 140 5.03 -17.08 -0.49
C GLY A 140 5.49 -16.90 -1.95
N THR A 141 6.18 -17.89 -2.50
CA THR A 141 6.72 -17.85 -3.88
C THR A 141 5.64 -17.82 -4.97
N GLY A 142 4.40 -18.18 -4.62
CA GLY A 142 3.29 -18.30 -5.55
C GLY A 142 3.44 -19.45 -6.56
N LEU A 143 2.38 -19.67 -7.33
CA LEU A 143 2.40 -20.60 -8.46
C LEU A 143 3.05 -19.92 -9.68
N SER A 144 4.11 -20.53 -10.21
CA SER A 144 4.74 -20.10 -11.46
C SER A 144 4.56 -21.15 -12.55
N MET A 145 4.30 -20.70 -13.78
CA MET A 145 4.13 -21.59 -14.94
C MET A 145 4.64 -20.92 -16.21
N SER A 146 4.94 -21.73 -17.24
CA SER A 146 5.35 -21.20 -18.53
C SER A 146 4.20 -20.52 -19.27
N ASN A 147 4.51 -19.57 -20.14
CA ASN A 147 3.51 -18.93 -21.01
C ASN A 147 2.73 -19.94 -21.87
N GLN A 148 3.38 -21.03 -22.28
CA GLN A 148 2.70 -22.09 -23.02
C GLN A 148 1.68 -22.81 -22.15
N ARG A 149 2.08 -23.20 -20.93
CA ARG A 149 1.18 -23.86 -19.98
C ARG A 149 0.00 -22.97 -19.59
N PHE A 150 0.25 -21.69 -19.33
CA PHE A 150 -0.79 -20.70 -19.05
C PHE A 150 -1.82 -20.62 -20.19
N ARG A 151 -1.36 -20.59 -21.45
CA ARG A 151 -2.25 -20.58 -22.62
C ARG A 151 -3.06 -21.86 -22.74
N ASP A 152 -2.46 -23.00 -22.49
CA ASP A 152 -3.15 -24.30 -22.62
C ASP A 152 -4.21 -24.47 -21.53
N VAL A 153 -3.93 -24.09 -20.28
CA VAL A 153 -4.93 -24.06 -19.21
C VAL A 153 -6.04 -23.03 -19.51
N SER A 154 -5.68 -21.85 -20.02
CA SER A 154 -6.67 -20.81 -20.38
C SER A 154 -7.69 -21.29 -21.42
N LYS A 155 -7.27 -22.09 -22.42
CA LYS A 155 -8.18 -22.67 -23.41
C LYS A 155 -9.24 -23.58 -22.78
N GLY A 156 -8.85 -24.35 -21.76
CA GLY A 156 -9.79 -25.19 -21.01
C GLY A 156 -10.79 -24.40 -20.16
N LEU A 157 -10.50 -23.13 -19.87
CA LEU A 157 -11.28 -22.28 -18.97
C LEU A 157 -12.08 -21.19 -19.71
N GLU A 158 -12.19 -21.23 -21.04
CA GLU A 158 -12.78 -20.15 -21.84
C GLU A 158 -14.19 -19.75 -21.36
N GLN A 159 -15.08 -20.71 -21.12
CA GLN A 159 -16.42 -20.43 -20.59
C GLN A 159 -16.38 -19.81 -19.19
N ASN A 160 -15.48 -20.25 -18.31
CA ASN A 160 -15.34 -19.69 -16.97
C ASN A 160 -14.83 -18.25 -17.03
N ILE A 161 -13.92 -17.94 -17.96
CA ILE A 161 -13.41 -16.59 -18.21
C ILE A 161 -14.54 -15.68 -18.72
N GLU A 162 -15.39 -16.16 -19.64
CA GLU A 162 -16.56 -15.42 -20.12
C GLU A 162 -17.58 -15.13 -19.01
N LYS A 163 -17.90 -16.14 -18.19
CA LYS A 163 -18.78 -15.96 -17.02
C LYS A 163 -18.19 -14.96 -16.03
N ALA A 164 -16.89 -15.05 -15.75
CA ALA A 164 -16.20 -14.13 -14.85
C ALA A 164 -16.28 -12.68 -15.37
N ARG A 165 -16.04 -12.48 -16.68
CA ARG A 165 -16.23 -11.19 -17.34
C ARG A 165 -17.66 -10.67 -17.15
N PHE A 166 -18.67 -11.50 -17.41
CA PHE A 166 -20.07 -11.10 -17.22
C PHE A 166 -20.37 -10.68 -15.77
N ILE A 167 -19.93 -11.48 -14.79
CA ILE A 167 -20.11 -11.16 -13.35
C ILE A 167 -19.43 -9.84 -12.97
N LEU A 168 -18.24 -9.56 -13.51
CA LEU A 168 -17.52 -8.32 -13.24
C LEU A 168 -18.28 -7.09 -13.74
N TYR A 169 -18.82 -7.16 -14.96
CA TYR A 169 -19.38 -5.99 -15.66
C TYR A 169 -20.90 -5.83 -15.55
N THR A 170 -21.62 -6.82 -15.01
CA THR A 170 -23.06 -6.69 -14.80
C THR A 170 -23.39 -5.63 -13.75
N ASN A 171 -24.42 -4.83 -14.02
CA ASN A 171 -25.00 -3.86 -13.10
C ASN A 171 -26.03 -4.48 -12.14
N TYR A 172 -26.25 -5.80 -12.22
CA TYR A 172 -27.21 -6.51 -11.39
C TYR A 172 -26.82 -6.50 -9.90
N TYR A 173 -25.53 -6.63 -9.59
CA TYR A 173 -25.05 -6.66 -8.20
C TYR A 173 -24.78 -5.26 -7.65
N THR A 174 -25.57 -4.86 -6.66
CA THR A 174 -25.38 -3.61 -5.90
C THR A 174 -24.30 -3.74 -4.83
N GLN A 175 -24.16 -4.91 -4.20
CA GLN A 175 -23.16 -5.16 -3.16
C GLN A 175 -21.90 -5.84 -3.71
N ARG A 176 -20.72 -5.40 -3.24
CA ARG A 176 -19.42 -5.98 -3.64
C ARG A 176 -19.31 -7.45 -3.24
N THR A 177 -19.88 -7.83 -2.10
CA THR A 177 -19.92 -9.19 -1.56
C THR A 177 -20.67 -10.15 -2.47
N SER A 178 -21.81 -9.73 -3.06
CA SER A 178 -22.57 -10.56 -4.01
C SER A 178 -21.72 -10.92 -5.23
N ARG A 179 -21.08 -9.91 -5.85
CA ARG A 179 -20.17 -10.11 -7.00
C ARG A 179 -18.99 -11.02 -6.64
N ALA A 180 -18.35 -10.77 -5.50
CA ALA A 180 -17.24 -11.58 -5.01
C ALA A 180 -17.65 -13.04 -4.76
N SER A 181 -18.84 -13.28 -4.20
CA SER A 181 -19.33 -14.63 -3.92
C SER A 181 -19.56 -15.46 -5.19
N GLU A 182 -20.01 -14.84 -6.29
CA GLU A 182 -20.17 -15.52 -7.58
C GLU A 182 -18.84 -15.81 -8.26
N LEU A 183 -17.87 -14.89 -8.20
CA LEU A 183 -16.51 -15.15 -8.68
C LEU A 183 -15.86 -16.29 -7.88
N LEU A 184 -16.09 -16.33 -6.57
CA LEU A 184 -15.61 -17.42 -5.72
C LEU A 184 -16.24 -18.78 -6.08
N LYS A 185 -17.53 -18.81 -6.45
CA LYS A 185 -18.17 -20.03 -6.96
C LYS A 185 -17.49 -20.51 -8.24
N LEU A 186 -17.24 -19.62 -9.20
CA LEU A 186 -16.52 -19.97 -10.44
C LEU A 186 -15.12 -20.53 -10.18
N LEU A 187 -14.39 -19.98 -9.22
CA LEU A 187 -13.07 -20.52 -8.83
C LEU A 187 -13.21 -21.92 -8.22
N LYS A 188 -14.24 -22.14 -7.41
CA LYS A 188 -14.50 -23.47 -6.81
C LYS A 188 -14.97 -24.52 -7.83
N GLU A 189 -15.42 -24.12 -9.01
CA GLU A 189 -15.74 -25.04 -10.11
C GLU A 189 -14.49 -25.57 -10.83
N CYS A 190 -13.34 -24.91 -10.71
CA CYS A 190 -12.07 -25.38 -11.25
C CYS A 190 -11.57 -26.62 -10.49
N SER A 191 -11.02 -27.58 -11.22
CA SER A 191 -10.63 -28.90 -10.68
C SER A 191 -9.28 -28.89 -9.97
N THR A 192 -8.42 -27.92 -10.27
CA THR A 192 -7.06 -27.83 -9.73
C THR A 192 -6.73 -26.42 -9.26
N GLU A 193 -5.80 -26.30 -8.33
CA GLU A 193 -5.23 -25.01 -7.91
C GLU A 193 -4.61 -24.26 -9.10
N GLU A 194 -4.04 -24.98 -10.06
CA GLU A 194 -3.49 -24.40 -11.29
C GLU A 194 -4.58 -23.71 -12.13
N GLU A 195 -5.72 -24.38 -12.34
CA GLU A 195 -6.87 -23.78 -13.04
C GLU A 195 -7.44 -22.59 -12.27
N GLN A 196 -7.54 -22.69 -10.94
CA GLN A 196 -7.98 -21.59 -10.07
C GLN A 196 -7.09 -20.37 -10.20
N ALA A 197 -5.78 -20.56 -10.15
CA ALA A 197 -4.80 -19.50 -10.30
C ALA A 197 -4.86 -18.85 -11.69
N VAL A 198 -5.01 -19.63 -12.76
CA VAL A 198 -5.14 -19.10 -14.13
C VAL A 198 -6.45 -18.31 -14.29
N LEU A 199 -7.58 -18.83 -13.79
CA LEU A 199 -8.85 -18.09 -13.84
C LEU A 199 -8.77 -16.79 -13.03
N MET A 200 -8.15 -16.82 -11.84
CA MET A 200 -7.93 -15.64 -11.02
C MET A 200 -7.04 -14.61 -11.74
N ALA A 201 -5.99 -15.04 -12.43
CA ALA A 201 -5.14 -14.14 -13.22
C ALA A 201 -5.95 -13.39 -14.31
N HIS A 202 -6.89 -14.06 -14.98
CA HIS A 202 -7.80 -13.41 -15.92
C HIS A 202 -8.76 -12.45 -15.23
N ILE A 203 -9.33 -12.81 -14.08
CA ILE A 203 -10.21 -11.93 -13.29
C ILE A 203 -9.48 -10.64 -12.90
N LEU A 204 -8.25 -10.74 -12.40
CA LEU A 204 -7.43 -9.60 -12.02
C LEU A 204 -7.16 -8.69 -13.24
N SER A 205 -6.77 -9.26 -14.37
CA SER A 205 -6.54 -8.53 -15.63
C SER A 205 -7.80 -7.77 -16.11
N LEU A 206 -8.97 -8.41 -16.03
CA LEU A 206 -10.26 -7.78 -16.37
C LEU A 206 -10.59 -6.63 -15.41
N SER A 207 -10.35 -6.80 -14.10
CA SER A 207 -10.63 -5.76 -13.10
C SER A 207 -9.75 -4.52 -13.28
N ALA A 208 -8.45 -4.70 -13.59
CA ALA A 208 -7.52 -3.60 -13.82
C ALA A 208 -7.91 -2.74 -15.05
N THR A 209 -8.49 -3.37 -16.08
CA THR A 209 -8.93 -2.69 -17.31
C THR A 209 -10.16 -1.79 -17.09
N SER A 210 -10.97 -2.09 -16.07
CA SER A 210 -12.22 -1.38 -15.77
C SER A 210 -11.99 0.05 -15.26
N SER A 211 -10.91 0.25 -14.49
CA SER A 211 -10.50 1.56 -13.97
C SER A 211 -10.13 2.52 -15.11
N SER A 212 -9.46 2.01 -16.14
CA SER A 212 -9.05 2.79 -17.33
C SER A 212 -10.23 3.15 -18.24
N ARG A 213 -11.25 2.29 -18.34
CA ARG A 213 -12.48 2.60 -19.10
C ARG A 213 -13.29 3.72 -18.48
N THR A 214 -13.45 3.71 -17.16
CA THR A 214 -14.19 4.74 -16.43
C THR A 214 -13.54 6.12 -16.62
N ILE A 215 -12.21 6.19 -16.52
CA ILE A 215 -11.46 7.43 -16.79
C ILE A 215 -11.64 7.87 -18.24
N ARG A 216 -11.59 6.93 -19.19
CA ARG A 216 -11.77 7.22 -20.61
C ARG A 216 -13.18 7.73 -20.94
N GLU A 217 -14.23 7.16 -20.36
CA GLU A 217 -15.61 7.59 -20.54
C GLU A 217 -15.86 8.99 -19.94
N ILE A 218 -15.25 9.30 -18.79
CA ILE A 218 -15.29 10.65 -18.20
C ILE A 218 -14.56 11.65 -19.11
N LEU A 219 -13.37 11.29 -19.63
CA LEU A 219 -12.63 12.14 -20.56
C LEU A 219 -13.39 12.37 -21.87
N GLU A 220 -14.04 11.34 -22.41
CA GLU A 220 -14.87 11.44 -23.62
C GLU A 220 -16.08 12.37 -23.40
N LYS A 221 -16.73 12.31 -22.22
CA LYS A 221 -17.79 13.26 -21.84
C LYS A 221 -17.30 14.71 -21.72
N ILE A 222 -16.18 14.93 -21.05
CA ILE A 222 -15.60 16.29 -20.90
C ILE A 222 -15.22 16.86 -22.28
N VAL A 223 -14.73 16.03 -23.19
CA VAL A 223 -14.38 16.44 -24.57
C VAL A 223 -15.63 16.71 -25.41
N SER A 224 -16.72 15.95 -25.24
CA SER A 224 -17.99 16.22 -25.94
C SER A 224 -18.67 17.50 -25.44
N GLU A 225 -18.71 17.72 -24.13
CA GLU A 225 -19.32 18.91 -23.52
C GLU A 225 -18.59 20.20 -23.97
N ARG A 226 -17.25 20.18 -24.03
CA ARG A 226 -16.45 21.32 -24.55
C ARG A 226 -16.60 21.59 -26.05
N ARG A 227 -17.12 20.63 -26.83
CA ARG A 227 -17.39 20.80 -28.27
C ARG A 227 -18.78 21.35 -28.54
N GLU A 228 -19.71 21.17 -27.62
CA GLU A 228 -21.08 21.70 -27.72
C GLU A 228 -21.17 23.17 -27.24
N GLU A 229 -20.18 23.64 -26.47
CA GLU A 229 -20.06 25.04 -26.00
C GLU A 229 -19.30 25.99 -26.96
N ARG A 230 -18.92 25.53 -28.16
CA ARG A 230 -18.24 26.34 -29.20
C ARG A 230 -19.07 26.44 -30.47
#